data_AF-A0A2D6MEH9-F1
#
_entry.id   AF-A0A2D6MEH9-F1
#
_cell.length_a   1.000
_cell.length_b   1.000
_cell.length_c   1.000
_cell.angle_alpha   90.00
_cell.angle_beta   90.00
_cell.angle_gamma   90.00
#
_symmetry.space_group_name_H-M   'P 1'
#
loop_
_entity.id
_entity.type
_entity.pdbx_description
1 polymer ?
#
loop_
_entity_poly.entity_id
_entity_poly.type
_entity_poly.pdbx_seq_one_letter_code
_entity_poly.pdbx_strand_id
1 'polypeptide(L)' 'MIKVVVRDNKIELALKQFKRKVKDSGLLLELREREFYKKPSDIKRVKKSKAKLRIKYDKLRRQREKMLRGF' A
#
# COMPACT_ATOMS: atom_id res chain seq x y z
N MET A 1 12.65 5.16 -11.87
CA MET A 1 11.70 5.88 -12.77
C MET A 1 10.62 4.90 -13.21
N ILE A 2 9.33 5.20 -12.99
CA ILE A 2 8.23 4.28 -13.34
C ILE A 2 7.91 4.44 -14.83
N LYS A 3 8.05 3.36 -15.59
CA LYS A 3 7.73 3.32 -17.03
C LYS A 3 6.70 2.23 -17.32
N VAL A 4 5.75 2.53 -18.20
CA VAL A 4 4.81 1.59 -18.79
C VAL A 4 4.82 1.80 -20.29
N VAL A 5 4.94 0.70 -21.04
CA VAL A 5 4.90 0.71 -22.51
C VAL A 5 3.50 0.30 -22.94
N VAL A 6 2.88 1.10 -23.81
CA VAL A 6 1.57 0.78 -24.38
C VAL A 6 1.76 -0.25 -25.50
N ARG A 7 0.94 -1.30 -25.51
CA ARG A 7 0.90 -2.31 -26.58
C ARG A 7 -0.49 -2.30 -27.21
N ASP A 8 -0.55 -2.50 -28.53
CA ASP A 8 -1.79 -2.64 -29.31
C ASP A 8 -2.81 -1.51 -29.10
N ASN A 9 -2.35 -0.27 -28.88
CA ASN A 9 -3.21 0.88 -28.56
C ASN A 9 -4.13 0.69 -27.33
N LYS A 10 -3.84 -0.27 -26.44
CA LYS A 10 -4.62 -0.53 -25.22
C LYS A 10 -4.22 0.44 -24.09
N ILE A 11 -4.62 1.70 -24.25
CA ILE A 11 -4.24 2.81 -23.36
C ILE A 11 -4.79 2.60 -21.94
N GLU A 12 -6.04 2.17 -21.80
CA GLU A 12 -6.67 2.00 -20.48
C GLU A 12 -5.96 0.95 -19.61
N LEU A 13 -5.54 -0.15 -20.23
CA LEU A 13 -4.79 -1.21 -19.56
C LEU A 13 -3.43 -0.67 -19.08
N ALA A 14 -2.75 0.09 -19.94
CA ALA A 14 -1.48 0.73 -19.59
C ALA A 14 -1.65 1.72 -18.42
N LEU A 15 -2.72 2.52 -18.41
CA LEU A 15 -3.04 3.43 -17.31
C LEU A 15 -3.32 2.67 -16.01
N LYS A 16 -4.08 1.57 -16.06
CA LYS A 16 -4.34 0.72 -14.89
C LYS A 16 -3.04 0.13 -14.34
N GLN A 17 -2.17 -0.35 -15.22
CA GLN A 17 -0.87 -0.90 -14.83
C GLN A 17 0.04 0.19 -14.23
N PHE A 18 0.04 1.39 -14.80
CA PHE A 18 0.79 2.53 -14.28
C PHE A 18 0.30 2.93 -12.89
N LYS A 19 -1.02 3.09 -12.71
CA LYS A 19 -1.63 3.38 -11.40
C LYS A 19 -1.24 2.34 -10.35
N ARG A 20 -1.25 1.05 -10.73
CA ARG A 20 -0.79 -0.03 -9.83
C ARG A 20 0.68 0.13 -9.48
N LYS A 21 1.57 0.31 -10.47
CA LYS A 21 3.02 0.51 -10.22
C LYS A 21 3.31 1.75 -9.34
N VAL A 22 2.58 2.85 -9.51
CA VAL A 22 2.69 4.07 -8.69
C VAL A 22 2.21 3.82 -7.26
N LYS A 23 1.14 3.04 -7.09
CA LYS A 23 0.66 2.65 -5.77
C LYS A 23 1.66 1.73 -5.06
N ASP A 24 2.18 0.74 -5.78
CA ASP A 24 3.11 -0.27 -5.25
C ASP A 24 4.47 0.35 -4.89
N SER A 25 4.90 1.39 -5.61
CA SER A 25 6.15 2.09 -5.27
C SER A 25 6.08 2.88 -3.96
N GLY A 26 4.88 3.13 -3.42
CA GLY A 26 4.71 3.90 -2.19
C GLY A 26 5.07 5.38 -2.31
N LEU A 27 5.39 5.87 -3.52
CA LEU A 27 5.89 7.22 -3.76
C LEU A 27 4.95 8.31 -3.21
N LEU A 28 3.65 8.17 -3.45
CA LEU A 28 2.65 9.13 -2.97
C LEU A 28 2.55 9.15 -1.44
N LEU A 29 2.76 8.00 -0.79
CA LEU A 29 2.75 7.90 0.67
C LEU A 29 3.99 8.60 1.26
N GLU A 30 5.16 8.40 0.64
CA GLU A 30 6.41 9.02 1.05
C GLU A 30 6.36 10.55 0.89
N LEU A 31 5.84 11.03 -0.24
CA LEU A 31 5.63 12.46 -0.48
C LEU A 31 4.75 13.07 0.62
N ARG A 32 3.60 12.45 0.90
CA ARG A 32 2.68 12.85 1.98
C ARG A 32 3.35 12.86 3.36
N GLU A 33 4.24 11.90 3.62
CA GLU A 33 4.96 11.84 4.89
C GLU A 33 6.03 12.93 5.03
N ARG A 34 6.57 13.42 3.91
CA ARG A 34 7.60 14.47 3.82
C ARG A 34 7.08 15.89 3.64
N GLU A 35 5.78 16.08 3.40
CA GLU A 35 5.16 17.41 3.25
C GLU A 35 5.47 18.35 4.42
N PHE A 36 5.57 17.81 5.64
CA PHE A 36 5.85 18.59 6.84
C PHE A 36 6.89 17.89 7.72
N TYR A 37 7.68 18.67 8.44
CA TYR A 37 8.59 18.13 9.45
C TYR A 37 7.79 17.41 10.55
N LYS A 38 8.23 16.20 10.90
CA LYS A 38 7.73 15.43 12.03
C LYS A 38 8.88 15.12 12.97
N LYS A 39 8.64 15.31 14.26
CA LYS A 39 9.63 14.96 15.29
C LYS A 39 9.96 13.46 15.20
N PRO A 40 11.22 13.05 15.45
CA PRO A 40 11.61 11.64 15.40
C PRO A 40 10.77 10.72 16.31
N SER A 41 10.31 11.24 17.45
CA SER A 41 9.40 10.55 18.38
C SER A 41 8.04 10.24 17.74
N ASP A 42 7.46 11.19 17.01
CA ASP A 42 6.18 11.01 16.33
C ASP A 42 6.28 9.99 15.20
N ILE A 43 7.37 10.02 14.43
CA ILE A 43 7.64 9.02 13.39
C ILE A 43 7.71 7.61 14.01
N LYS A 44 8.45 7.44 15.11
CA LYS A 44 8.54 6.17 15.85
C LYS A 44 7.16 5.70 16.35
N ARG A 45 6.37 6.62 16.91
CA ARG A 45 5.01 6.34 17.41
C ARG A 45 4.07 5.87 16.30
N VAL A 46 4.04 6.59 15.17
CA VAL A 46 3.24 6.23 13.99
C VAL A 46 3.66 4.88 13.43
N LYS A 47 4.98 4.62 13.30
CA LYS A 47 5.51 3.33 12.82
C LYS A 47 5.05 2.16 13.70
N LYS A 48 5.12 2.31 15.03
CA LYS A 48 4.65 1.30 15.99
C LYS A 48 3.14 1.06 15.89
N SER A 49 2.35 2.13 15.74
CA SER A 49 0.89 2.04 15.56
C SER A 49 0.53 1.30 14.27
N LYS A 50 1.13 1.67 13.14
CA LYS A 50 0.94 1.01 11.83
C LYS A 50 1.27 -0.49 11.90
N ALA A 51 2.35 -0.87 12.58
CA ALA A 51 2.73 -2.28 12.75
C ALA A 51 1.69 -3.08 13.56
N LYS A 52 1.19 -2.53 14.68
CA LYS A 52 0.12 -3.16 15.46
C LYS A 52 -1.15 -3.36 14.64
N LEU A 53 -1.53 -2.33 13.87
CA LEU A 53 -2.70 -2.36 13.02
C LEU A 53 -2.59 -3.45 11.93
N ARG A 54 -1.42 -3.60 11.30
CA ARG A 54 -1.16 -4.67 10.32
C ARG A 54 -1.36 -6.06 10.92
N ILE A 55 -0.79 -6.31 12.11
CA ILE A 55 -0.94 -7.59 12.82
C ILE A 55 -2.42 -7.88 13.12
N LYS A 56 -3.18 -6.88 13.57
CA LYS A 56 -4.62 -7.01 13.85
C LYS A 56 -5.39 -7.45 12.60
N TYR A 57 -5.15 -6.79 11.45
CA TYR A 57 -5.83 -7.13 10.20
C TYR A 57 -5.41 -8.50 9.65
N ASP A 58 -4.14 -8.89 9.78
CA ASP A 58 -3.69 -10.22 9.40
C ASP A 58 -4.37 -11.32 10.22
N LYS A 59 -4.52 -11.12 11.54
CA LYS A 59 -5.26 -12.04 12.40
C LYS A 59 -6.71 -12.17 11.97
N LEU A 60 -7.39 -11.04 11.71
CA LEU A 60 -8.78 -11.03 11.25
C LEU A 60 -8.94 -11.72 9.89
N ARG A 61 -8.01 -11.48 8.95
CA ARG A 61 -8.00 -12.15 7.64
C ARG A 61 -7.90 -13.67 7.79
N ARG A 62 -6.96 -14.15 8.61
CA ARG A 62 -6.81 -15.59 8.88
C ARG A 62 -8.04 -16.21 9.53
N GLN A 63 -8.66 -15.52 10.48
CA GLN A 63 -9.92 -15.97 11.10
C GLN A 63 -11.03 -16.10 10.07
N ARG A 64 -11.19 -15.09 9.21
CA ARG A 64 -12.17 -15.10 8.11
C ARG A 64 -11.91 -16.25 7.14
N GLU A 65 -10.66 -16.46 6.73
CA GLU A 65 -10.28 -17.57 5.83
C GLU A 65 -10.56 -18.94 6.45
N LYS A 66 -10.30 -19.12 7.75
CA LYS A 66 -10.63 -20.37 8.46
C LYS A 66 -12.13 -20.62 8.51
N MET A 67 -12.91 -19.58 8.76
CA MET A 67 -14.38 -19.66 8.79
C MET A 67 -14.96 -20.03 7.43
N LEU A 68 -14.39 -19.50 6.34
CA LEU A 68 -14.82 -19.78 4.97
C LEU A 68 -14.39 -21.17 4.46
N ARG A 69 -13.29 -21.74 4.97
CA ARG A 69 -12.79 -23.08 4.60
C ARG A 69 -13.42 -24.22 5.41
N GLY A 70 -14.10 -23.89 6.52
CA GLY A 70 -14.81 -24.84 7.37
C GLY A 70 -16.26 -25.09 6.94
N PHE A 71 -16.67 -24.56 5.79
CA PHE A 71 -17.93 -24.80 5.10
C PHE A 71 -17.66 -25.53 3.79
#